data_AF-A0A955C7S9-F1
#
_entry.id   AF-A0A955C7S9-F1
#
_cell.length_a   1.000
_cell.length_b   1.000
_cell.length_c   1.000
_cell.angle_alpha   90.00
_cell.angle_beta   90.00
_cell.angle_gamma   90.00
#
_symmetry.space_group_name_H-M   'P 1'
#
loop_
_entity.id
_entity.type
_entity.pdbx_description
1 polymer ?
#
loop_
_entity_poly.entity_id
_entity_poly.type
_entity_poly.pdbx_seq_one_letter_code
_entity_poly.pdbx_strand_id
1 'polypeptide(L)'
;MVMQGPDNSRITTLVRLLDEIAELHVRLLAAIDAKIAAMKTADTDQIREAMLGEKAIVEQINEREGLRKQLTVNLGRSYGVSPQRARAMTAMQLAERFAGAEAPKIEAAVKRMRELTGQIARRNHVAQLVSQNILRHMRVVFASMTAPTTGGAAYSSDGQASVSANERIFDLVG
;
A
#
# COMPACT_ATOMS: atom_id res chain seq x y z
N MET A 1 28.53 28.30 -20.27
CA MET A 1 27.70 29.34 -19.62
C MET A 1 27.39 28.84 -18.21
N VAL A 2 28.07 29.39 -17.21
CA VAL A 2 28.03 28.88 -15.83
C VAL A 2 26.76 29.44 -15.15
N MET A 3 25.71 28.62 -15.06
CA MET A 3 24.48 28.94 -14.32
C MET A 3 24.73 28.87 -12.81
N GLN A 4 25.35 29.90 -12.25
CA GLN A 4 25.59 30.01 -10.81
C GLN A 4 24.64 31.03 -10.19
N GLY A 5 23.79 30.58 -9.27
CA GLY A 5 22.97 31.45 -8.43
C GLY A 5 21.68 30.76 -7.98
N PRO A 6 20.53 30.96 -8.65
CA PRO A 6 19.22 30.51 -8.15
C PRO A 6 18.79 29.10 -8.58
N ASP A 7 19.15 28.66 -9.79
CA ASP A 7 18.66 27.38 -10.31
C ASP A 7 19.36 26.18 -9.65
N ASN A 8 20.63 26.32 -9.28
CA ASN A 8 21.36 25.27 -8.56
C ASN A 8 20.72 24.96 -7.20
N SER A 9 20.30 25.98 -6.44
CA SER A 9 19.60 25.80 -5.16
C SER A 9 18.28 25.06 -5.31
N ARG A 10 17.53 25.34 -6.39
CA ARG A 10 16.27 24.65 -6.69
C ARG A 10 16.49 23.19 -7.09
N ILE A 11 17.56 22.89 -7.82
CA ILE A 11 17.93 21.52 -8.18
C ILE A 11 18.32 20.73 -6.93
N THR A 12 19.14 21.28 -6.04
CA THR A 12 19.45 20.63 -4.74
C THR A 12 18.19 20.40 -3.91
N THR A 13 17.25 21.36 -3.92
CA THR A 13 15.95 21.20 -3.25
C THR A 13 15.14 20.06 -3.85
N LEU A 14 15.17 19.89 -5.18
CA LEU A 14 14.51 18.78 -5.86
C LEU A 14 15.12 17.44 -5.45
N VAL A 15 16.46 17.33 -5.42
CA VAL A 15 17.15 16.11 -4.98
C VAL A 15 16.72 15.74 -3.55
N ARG A 16 16.78 16.69 -2.61
CA ARG A 16 16.34 16.45 -1.23
C ARG A 16 14.89 15.99 -1.16
N LEU A 17 13.99 16.60 -1.95
CA LEU A 17 12.59 16.22 -1.98
C LEU A 17 12.38 14.80 -2.55
N LEU A 18 13.17 14.39 -3.55
CA LEU A 18 13.12 13.02 -4.07
C LEU A 18 13.60 12.00 -3.01
N ASP A 19 14.62 12.35 -2.23
CA ASP A 19 15.09 11.53 -1.12
C ASP A 19 14.04 11.42 -0.01
N GLU A 20 13.40 12.53 0.38
CA GLU A 20 12.27 12.54 1.33
C GLU A 20 11.12 11.62 0.86
N ILE A 21 10.77 11.68 -0.44
CA ILE A 21 9.74 10.79 -1.02
C ILE A 21 10.20 9.33 -0.96
N ALA A 22 11.47 9.04 -1.27
CA ALA A 22 11.99 7.68 -1.20
C ALA A 22 11.98 7.13 0.23
N GLU A 23 12.31 7.94 1.24
CA GLU A 23 12.20 7.57 2.65
C GLU A 23 10.76 7.25 3.07
N LEU A 24 9.79 8.04 2.60
CA LEU A 24 8.37 7.75 2.82
C LEU A 24 7.95 6.42 2.19
N HIS A 25 8.48 6.06 1.01
CA HIS A 25 8.23 4.75 0.41
C HIS A 25 8.84 3.60 1.22
N VAL A 26 10.02 3.79 1.82
CA VAL A 26 10.61 2.79 2.74
C VAL A 26 9.70 2.59 3.96
N ARG A 27 9.20 3.69 4.55
CA ARG A 27 8.25 3.64 5.67
C ARG A 27 6.94 2.97 5.28
N LEU A 28 6.42 3.26 4.09
CA LEU A 28 5.22 2.61 3.55
C LEU A 28 5.42 1.10 3.40
N LEU A 29 6.57 0.68 2.87
CA LEU A 29 6.91 -0.74 2.74
C LEU A 29 6.91 -1.44 4.11
N ALA A 30 7.54 -0.83 5.12
CA ALA A 30 7.54 -1.35 6.49
C ALA A 30 6.13 -1.44 7.08
N ALA A 31 5.28 -0.44 6.85
CA ALA A 31 3.87 -0.46 7.30
C ALA A 31 3.07 -1.58 6.63
N ILE A 32 3.29 -1.85 5.34
CA ILE A 32 2.66 -2.97 4.63
C ILE A 32 3.13 -4.31 5.20
N ASP A 33 4.42 -4.46 5.49
CA ASP A 33 4.95 -5.69 6.10
C ASP A 33 4.38 -5.92 7.52
N ALA A 34 4.24 -4.86 8.32
CA ALA A 34 3.55 -4.92 9.61
C ALA A 34 2.07 -5.32 9.47
N LYS A 35 1.36 -4.74 8.49
CA LYS A 35 -0.02 -5.12 8.16
C LYS A 35 -0.14 -6.60 7.79
N ILE A 36 0.78 -7.12 6.97
CA ILE A 36 0.83 -8.54 6.61
C ILE A 36 1.08 -9.42 7.85
N ALA A 37 1.97 -9.01 8.76
CA ALA A 37 2.23 -9.74 10.00
C ALA A 37 0.98 -9.81 10.89
N ALA A 38 0.28 -8.68 11.09
CA ALA A 38 -0.96 -8.63 11.85
C ALA A 38 -2.09 -9.46 11.21
N MET A 39 -2.17 -9.49 9.87
CA MET A 39 -3.11 -10.37 9.15
C MET A 39 -2.85 -11.85 9.45
N LYS A 40 -1.58 -12.28 9.55
CA LYS A 40 -1.24 -13.68 9.84
C LYS A 40 -1.67 -14.12 11.24
N THR A 41 -1.70 -13.21 12.21
CA THR A 41 -2.15 -13.48 13.57
C THR A 41 -3.65 -13.21 13.77
N ALA A 42 -4.35 -12.73 12.72
CA ALA A 42 -5.75 -12.31 12.77
C ALA A 42 -6.05 -11.25 13.86
N ASP A 43 -5.06 -10.44 14.22
CA ASP A 43 -5.21 -9.36 15.21
C ASP A 43 -5.86 -8.14 14.53
N THR A 44 -7.17 -7.97 14.72
CA THR A 44 -7.95 -6.93 14.05
C THR A 44 -7.56 -5.52 14.46
N ASP A 45 -7.08 -5.34 15.69
CA ASP A 45 -6.68 -4.02 16.21
C ASP A 45 -5.35 -3.61 15.59
N GLN A 46 -4.37 -4.52 15.54
CA GLN A 46 -3.10 -4.28 14.84
C GLN A 46 -3.29 -4.06 13.34
N ILE A 47 -4.21 -4.80 12.69
CA ILE A 47 -4.54 -4.55 11.27
C ILE A 47 -5.09 -3.14 11.08
N ARG A 48 -6.01 -2.70 11.94
CA ARG A 48 -6.59 -1.34 11.89
C ARG A 48 -5.51 -0.27 12.10
N GLU A 49 -4.66 -0.42 13.10
CA GLU A 49 -3.56 0.50 13.38
C GLU A 49 -2.60 0.60 12.17
N ALA A 50 -2.19 -0.53 11.61
CA ALA A 50 -1.32 -0.57 10.45
C ALA A 50 -1.96 0.11 9.22
N MET A 51 -3.26 -0.08 8.99
CA MET A 51 -3.99 0.61 7.91
C MET A 51 -4.06 2.13 8.11
N LEU A 52 -4.26 2.60 9.34
CA LEU A 52 -4.25 4.04 9.64
C LEU A 52 -2.85 4.65 9.41
N GLY A 53 -1.79 3.96 9.86
CA GLY A 53 -0.42 4.36 9.61
C GLY A 53 -0.07 4.38 8.12
N GLU A 54 -0.47 3.36 7.37
CA GLU A 54 -0.33 3.30 5.90
C GLU A 54 -1.00 4.49 5.23
N LYS A 55 -2.26 4.79 5.58
CA LYS A 55 -3.00 5.93 5.03
C LYS A 55 -2.29 7.26 5.28
N ALA A 56 -1.81 7.49 6.50
CA ALA A 56 -1.10 8.71 6.86
C ALA A 56 0.22 8.87 6.08
N ILE A 57 0.92 7.77 5.78
CA ILE A 57 2.14 7.81 4.97
C ILE A 57 1.79 8.09 3.49
N VAL A 58 0.72 7.50 2.96
CA VAL A 58 0.26 7.76 1.58
C VAL A 58 -0.13 9.23 1.39
N GLU A 59 -0.81 9.83 2.36
CA GLU A 59 -1.13 11.26 2.36
C GLU A 59 0.14 12.13 2.30
N GLN A 60 1.13 11.84 3.14
CA GLN A 60 2.44 12.52 3.10
C GLN A 60 3.14 12.36 1.75
N ILE A 61 3.12 11.16 1.14
CA ILE A 61 3.69 10.93 -0.19
C ILE A 61 2.99 11.82 -1.22
N ASN A 62 1.66 11.89 -1.20
CA ASN A 62 0.88 12.69 -2.15
C ASN A 62 1.17 14.19 -2.01
N GLU A 63 1.32 14.69 -0.79
CA GLU A 63 1.71 16.08 -0.52
C GLU A 63 3.10 16.40 -1.09
N ARG A 64 4.10 15.55 -0.79
CA ARG A 64 5.48 15.73 -1.28
C ARG A 64 5.57 15.62 -2.79
N GLU A 65 4.80 14.72 -3.39
CA GLU A 65 4.68 14.58 -4.84
C GLU A 65 4.02 15.81 -5.48
N GLY A 66 3.06 16.43 -4.79
CA GLY A 66 2.49 17.73 -5.17
C GLY A 66 3.56 18.83 -5.21
N LEU A 67 4.38 18.93 -4.16
CA LEU A 67 5.51 19.86 -4.10
C LEU A 67 6.55 19.58 -5.20
N ARG A 68 6.84 18.31 -5.48
CA ARG A 68 7.77 17.90 -6.55
C ARG A 68 7.30 18.38 -7.91
N LYS A 69 6.01 18.23 -8.20
CA LYS A 69 5.39 18.71 -9.45
C LYS A 69 5.46 20.22 -9.56
N GLN A 70 5.18 20.95 -8.48
CA GLN A 70 5.30 22.42 -8.47
C GLN A 70 6.74 22.88 -8.71
N LEU A 71 7.71 22.29 -8.01
CA LEU A 71 9.13 22.60 -8.17
C LEU A 71 9.63 22.28 -9.58
N THR A 72 9.20 21.16 -10.14
CA THR A 72 9.47 20.76 -11.53
C THR A 72 8.96 21.80 -12.53
N VAL A 73 7.74 22.32 -12.35
CA VAL A 73 7.18 23.37 -13.21
C VAL A 73 7.99 24.65 -13.11
N ASN A 74 8.36 25.05 -11.89
CA ASN A 74 9.16 26.25 -11.66
C ASN A 74 10.56 26.15 -12.28
N LEU A 75 11.20 24.99 -12.15
CA LEU A 75 12.46 24.70 -12.84
C LEU A 75 12.26 24.73 -14.35
N GLY A 76 11.28 24.00 -14.90
CA GLY A 76 11.01 23.96 -16.34
C GLY A 76 10.85 25.35 -16.98
N ARG A 77 10.20 26.29 -16.29
CA ARG A 77 10.07 27.69 -16.75
C ARG A 77 11.42 28.38 -16.93
N SER A 78 12.38 28.20 -16.02
CA SER A 78 13.74 28.77 -16.15
C SER A 78 14.44 28.28 -17.43
N TYR A 79 14.06 27.12 -17.97
CA TYR A 79 14.64 26.51 -19.16
C TYR A 79 13.74 26.59 -20.40
N GLY A 80 12.75 27.50 -20.40
CA GLY A 80 11.86 27.73 -21.54
C GLY A 80 10.88 26.58 -21.83
N VAL A 81 10.62 25.70 -20.85
CA VAL A 81 9.63 24.63 -20.98
C VAL A 81 8.25 25.17 -20.58
N SER A 82 7.24 24.91 -21.42
CA SER A 82 5.86 25.29 -21.11
C SER A 82 5.37 24.59 -19.84
N PRO A 83 4.50 25.21 -19.03
CA PRO A 83 4.00 24.61 -17.79
C PRO A 83 3.30 23.26 -18.00
N GLN A 84 2.54 23.08 -19.09
CA GLN A 84 1.91 21.80 -19.40
C GLN A 84 2.95 20.71 -19.64
N ARG A 85 3.99 21.01 -20.44
CA ARG A 85 5.07 20.07 -20.71
C ARG A 85 5.87 19.77 -19.45
N ALA A 86 6.19 20.78 -18.64
CA ALA A 86 6.94 20.59 -17.40
C ALA A 86 6.20 19.69 -16.40
N ARG A 87 4.86 19.79 -16.29
CA ARG A 87 4.07 18.88 -15.43
C ARG A 87 4.12 17.42 -15.88
N ALA A 88 4.23 17.18 -17.19
CA ALA A 88 4.30 15.84 -17.76
C ALA A 88 5.73 15.26 -17.76
N MET A 89 6.75 16.09 -17.48
CA MET A 89 8.13 15.63 -17.47
C MET A 89 8.42 14.73 -16.28
N THR A 90 9.11 13.63 -16.56
CA THR A 90 9.68 12.76 -15.53
C THR A 90 10.93 13.42 -14.93
N ALA A 91 11.26 13.05 -13.69
CA ALA A 91 12.50 13.51 -13.05
C ALA A 91 13.76 13.11 -13.85
N MET A 92 13.72 12.01 -14.61
CA MET A 92 14.79 11.58 -15.51
C MET A 92 14.98 12.56 -16.68
N GLN A 93 13.89 12.91 -17.37
CA GLN A 93 13.93 13.89 -18.47
C GLN A 93 14.38 15.28 -18.03
N LEU A 94 14.12 15.63 -16.76
CA LEU A 94 14.66 16.84 -16.15
C LEU A 94 16.18 16.72 -15.93
N ALA A 95 16.65 15.60 -15.37
CA ALA A 95 18.07 15.37 -15.13
C ALA A 95 18.90 15.45 -16.43
N GLU A 96 18.44 14.79 -17.51
CA GLU A 96 19.06 14.84 -18.84
C GLU A 96 19.17 16.28 -19.36
N ARG A 97 18.16 17.11 -19.11
CA ARG A 97 18.08 18.48 -19.61
C ARG A 97 18.89 19.48 -18.78
N PHE A 98 19.08 19.19 -17.50
CA PHE A 98 19.79 20.06 -16.57
C PHE A 98 21.31 19.84 -16.54
N ALA A 99 21.83 18.88 -17.33
CA ALA A 99 23.25 18.62 -17.62
C ALA A 99 24.21 19.28 -16.59
N GLY A 100 24.31 18.67 -15.41
CA GLY A 100 25.01 19.28 -14.28
C GLY A 100 25.40 18.26 -13.21
N ALA A 101 26.12 18.73 -12.18
CA ALA A 101 26.69 17.89 -11.13
C ALA A 101 25.65 17.08 -10.33
N GLU A 102 24.40 17.52 -10.31
CA GLU A 102 23.31 16.87 -9.57
C GLU A 102 22.54 15.81 -10.38
N ALA A 103 22.78 15.70 -11.70
CA ALA A 103 22.08 14.72 -12.54
C ALA A 103 22.23 13.27 -12.04
N PRO A 104 23.44 12.78 -11.66
CA PRO A 104 23.60 11.42 -11.13
C PRO A 104 22.80 11.18 -9.84
N LYS A 105 22.63 12.20 -9.00
CA LYS A 105 21.85 12.09 -7.75
C LYS A 105 20.36 11.96 -8.05
N ILE A 106 19.84 12.74 -9.00
CA ILE A 106 18.45 12.61 -9.46
C ILE A 106 18.21 11.23 -10.06
N GLU A 107 19.11 10.75 -10.91
CA GLU A 107 19.03 9.41 -11.50
C GLU A 107 19.00 8.31 -10.44
N ALA A 108 19.90 8.39 -9.46
CA ALA A 108 19.95 7.45 -8.34
C ALA A 108 18.65 7.46 -7.52
N ALA A 109 18.13 8.64 -7.18
CA ALA A 109 16.88 8.78 -6.44
C ALA A 109 15.68 8.20 -7.23
N VAL A 110 15.59 8.47 -8.54
CA VAL A 110 14.54 7.92 -9.40
C VAL A 110 14.63 6.39 -9.50
N LYS A 111 15.84 5.86 -9.66
CA LYS A 111 16.06 4.40 -9.68
C LYS A 111 15.60 3.77 -8.37
N ARG A 112 16.01 4.35 -7.23
CA ARG A 112 15.60 3.89 -5.89
C ARG A 112 14.08 3.92 -5.71
N MET A 113 13.41 5.00 -6.10
CA MET A 113 11.95 5.08 -6.03
C MET A 113 11.27 3.99 -6.88
N ARG A 114 11.72 3.77 -8.12
CA ARG A 114 11.16 2.71 -8.98
C ARG A 114 11.29 1.33 -8.34
N GLU A 115 12.46 1.04 -7.76
CA GLU A 115 12.68 -0.21 -7.05
C GLU A 115 11.73 -0.36 -5.86
N LEU A 116 11.60 0.68 -5.02
CA LEU A 116 10.71 0.69 -3.87
C LEU A 116 9.24 0.52 -4.27
N THR A 117 8.77 1.22 -5.30
CA THR A 117 7.41 1.04 -5.83
C THR A 117 7.18 -0.38 -6.32
N GLY A 118 8.17 -0.99 -6.98
CA GLY A 118 8.11 -2.40 -7.38
C GLY A 118 8.03 -3.35 -6.18
N GLN A 119 8.78 -3.08 -5.10
CA GLN A 119 8.71 -3.84 -3.85
C GLN A 119 7.33 -3.69 -3.19
N ILE A 120 6.81 -2.47 -3.08
CA ILE A 120 5.48 -2.17 -2.53
C ILE A 120 4.38 -2.90 -3.31
N ALA A 121 4.43 -2.88 -4.65
CA ALA A 121 3.46 -3.59 -5.48
C ALA A 121 3.45 -5.10 -5.21
N ARG A 122 4.64 -5.72 -5.09
CA ARG A 122 4.76 -7.14 -4.73
C ARG A 122 4.21 -7.42 -3.33
N ARG A 123 4.50 -6.58 -2.34
CA ARG A 123 4.00 -6.74 -0.97
C ARG A 123 2.49 -6.56 -0.89
N ASN A 124 1.92 -5.59 -1.60
CA ASN A 124 0.47 -5.41 -1.67
C ASN A 124 -0.22 -6.62 -2.30
N HIS A 125 0.38 -7.23 -3.33
CA HIS A 125 -0.13 -8.48 -3.88
C HIS A 125 -0.14 -9.61 -2.84
N VAL A 126 0.93 -9.75 -2.06
CA VAL A 126 0.98 -10.72 -0.93
C VAL A 126 -0.11 -10.42 0.11
N ALA A 127 -0.27 -9.17 0.53
CA ALA A 127 -1.31 -8.76 1.47
C ALA A 127 -2.72 -9.10 0.96
N GLN A 128 -2.97 -8.92 -0.33
CA GLN A 128 -4.23 -9.30 -0.98
C GLN A 128 -4.47 -10.81 -0.92
N LEU A 129 -3.46 -11.63 -1.25
CA LEU A 129 -3.56 -13.09 -1.17
C LEU A 129 -3.82 -13.58 0.25
N VAL A 130 -3.11 -13.01 1.24
CA VAL A 130 -3.33 -13.32 2.66
C VAL A 130 -4.77 -12.99 3.07
N SER A 131 -5.26 -11.79 2.71
CA SER A 131 -6.63 -11.37 2.98
C SER A 131 -7.67 -12.33 2.37
N GLN A 132 -7.47 -12.74 1.12
CA GLN A 132 -8.36 -13.69 0.44
C GLN A 132 -8.39 -15.06 1.13
N ASN A 133 -7.24 -15.56 1.57
CA ASN A 133 -7.16 -16.82 2.31
C ASN A 133 -7.87 -16.73 3.67
N ILE A 134 -7.67 -15.65 4.42
CA ILE A 134 -8.36 -15.42 5.70
C ILE A 134 -9.88 -15.40 5.49
N LEU A 135 -10.37 -14.64 4.51
CA LEU A 135 -11.81 -14.60 4.19
C LEU A 135 -12.36 -15.97 3.77
N ARG A 136 -11.58 -16.76 3.03
CA ARG A 136 -11.96 -18.12 2.67
C ARG A 136 -12.09 -19.00 3.92
N HIS A 137 -11.13 -18.96 4.84
CA HIS A 137 -11.19 -19.72 6.08
C HIS A 137 -12.38 -19.30 6.96
N MET A 138 -12.64 -18.00 7.08
CA MET A 138 -13.79 -17.49 7.83
C MET A 138 -15.11 -18.02 7.26
N ARG A 139 -15.27 -18.05 5.93
CA ARG A 139 -16.46 -18.65 5.29
C ARG A 139 -16.63 -20.12 5.65
N VAL A 140 -15.55 -20.90 5.67
CA VAL A 140 -15.60 -22.33 6.04
C VAL A 140 -16.00 -22.50 7.50
N VAL A 141 -15.43 -21.70 8.41
CA VAL A 141 -15.78 -21.73 9.85
C VAL A 141 -17.25 -21.37 10.06
N PHE A 142 -17.75 -20.31 9.42
CA PHE A 142 -19.17 -19.96 9.51
C PHE A 142 -20.06 -21.05 8.93
N ALA A 143 -19.69 -21.62 7.77
CA ALA A 143 -20.44 -22.72 7.18
C ALA A 143 -20.52 -23.92 8.14
N SER A 144 -19.43 -24.30 8.82
CA SER A 144 -19.43 -25.40 9.79
C SER A 144 -20.24 -25.09 11.06
N MET A 145 -20.29 -23.83 11.49
CA MET A 145 -21.11 -23.42 12.64
C MET A 145 -22.61 -23.39 12.31
N THR A 146 -22.96 -23.09 11.05
CA THR A 146 -24.35 -23.03 10.59
C THR A 146 -24.87 -24.32 9.96
N ALA A 147 -23.97 -25.26 9.67
CA ALA A 147 -24.35 -26.57 9.17
C ALA A 147 -25.31 -27.19 10.20
N PRO A 148 -26.52 -27.62 9.80
CA PRO A 148 -27.36 -28.38 10.70
C PRO A 148 -26.51 -29.54 11.20
N THR A 149 -26.37 -29.71 12.51
CA THR A 149 -25.91 -30.97 13.08
C THR A 149 -26.79 -32.01 12.42
N THR A 150 -26.27 -32.78 11.47
CA THR A 150 -26.97 -33.95 10.98
C THR A 150 -27.05 -34.85 12.19
N GLY A 151 -28.16 -34.74 12.93
CA GLY A 151 -28.40 -35.46 14.15
C GLY A 151 -28.05 -36.91 13.88
N GLY A 152 -27.23 -37.49 14.76
CA GLY A 152 -27.11 -38.93 14.80
C GLY A 152 -28.52 -39.48 14.81
N ALA A 153 -28.83 -40.37 13.86
CA ALA A 153 -30.13 -41.00 13.80
C ALA A 153 -30.39 -41.67 15.15
N ALA A 154 -31.19 -41.01 15.99
CA ALA A 154 -31.67 -41.61 17.22
C ALA A 154 -32.73 -42.62 16.78
N TYR A 155 -32.42 -43.90 16.92
CA TYR A 155 -33.42 -44.95 16.79
C TYR A 155 -34.38 -44.81 17.97
N SER A 156 -35.68 -44.66 17.70
CA SER A 156 -36.68 -44.78 18.75
C SER A 156 -36.64 -46.20 19.34
N SER A 157 -37.25 -46.40 20.52
CA SER A 157 -37.41 -47.73 21.13
C SER A 157 -38.10 -48.75 20.21
N ASP A 158 -38.79 -48.27 19.17
CA ASP A 158 -39.53 -49.07 18.19
C ASP A 158 -38.74 -49.30 16.88
N GLY A 159 -37.46 -48.92 16.84
CA GLY A 159 -36.58 -49.13 15.68
C GLY A 159 -36.87 -48.23 14.48
N GLN A 160 -37.73 -47.21 14.64
CA GLN A 160 -37.98 -46.23 13.58
C GLN A 160 -36.97 -45.09 13.66
N ALA A 161 -36.42 -44.70 12.50
CA ALA A 161 -35.55 -43.54 12.38
C ALA A 161 -36.38 -42.27 12.60
N SER A 162 -36.29 -41.68 13.78
CA SER A 162 -36.85 -40.37 14.05
C SER A 162 -35.81 -39.31 13.70
N VAL A 163 -36.09 -38.52 12.65
CA VAL A 163 -35.30 -37.33 12.37
C VAL A 163 -35.72 -36.28 13.38
N SER A 164 -34.96 -36.18 14.47
CA SER A 164 -35.07 -35.07 15.42
C SER A 164 -35.00 -33.76 14.64
N ALA A 165 -36.03 -32.93 14.76
CA ALA A 165 -36.04 -31.60 14.18
C ALA A 165 -34.89 -30.81 14.81
N ASN A 166 -33.85 -30.59 14.00
CA ASN A 166 -32.62 -29.91 14.38
C ASN A 166 -32.90 -28.56 15.04
N GLU A 167 -32.77 -28.51 16.37
CA GLU A 167 -32.58 -27.25 17.09
C GLU A 167 -31.24 -26.67 16.65
N ARG A 168 -31.30 -25.43 16.14
CA ARG A 168 -30.11 -24.66 15.87
C ARG A 168 -29.52 -24.29 17.21
N ILE A 169 -28.20 -24.42 17.37
CA ILE A 169 -27.48 -24.11 18.62
C ILE A 169 -27.78 -22.69 19.14
N PHE A 170 -28.21 -21.78 18.27
CA PHE A 170 -28.64 -20.43 18.64
C PHE A 170 -30.01 -20.33 19.33
N ASP A 171 -30.87 -21.35 19.22
CA ASP A 171 -32.18 -21.38 19.90
C ASP A 171 -32.06 -21.83 21.38
N LEU A 172 -30.91 -22.40 21.78
CA LEU A 172 -30.69 -22.94 23.14
C LEU A 172 -30.13 -21.91 24.14
N VAL A 173 -29.79 -20.70 23.69
CA VAL A 173 -29.14 -19.65 24.51
C VAL A 173 -29.98 -18.38 24.61
N GLY A 174 -31.28 -18.47 24.30
CA GLY A 174 -32.27 -17.40 24.47
C GLY A 174 -33.03 -17.51 25.78
#